data_AF-A0A3D3VVX8-F1
#
_entry.id   AF-A0A3D3VVX8-F1
#
_cell.length_a   1.000
_cell.length_b   1.000
_cell.length_c   1.000
_cell.angle_alpha   90.00
_cell.angle_beta   90.00
_cell.angle_gamma   90.00
#
_symmetry.space_group_name_H-M   'P 1'
#
loop_
_entity.id
_entity.type
_entity.pdbx_description
1 polymer ?
#
loop_
_entity_poly.entity_id
_entity_poly.type
_entity_poly.pdbx_seq_one_letter_code
_entity_poly.pdbx_strand_id
1 'polypeptide(L)'
;MLPQNNNFSAVGRTKRAEVDIENLPVHVMQDDLDEINDPASAKIKENEIKFTQPVFRAENLTSVQKSSPFFAANIQQQQTEKAPALPEAQETAPKKSFFSFFKKTDAQGRADAENRSIKAAEKKKEAEMKAESERIRKEEEARMAEEKRRMEERRRIKETQIFEEKKRREEEREIAEQKRIMDEKIAREEMAAQKKEEEQRLAQEKEAEEKRQADRERIAEEKIAKEKEILKEKELEMSKNGNNGSKKDGSSKKLPSLLFFVIFLAVFFAGGYYYWLTKSSSQKEGAVVFEESEEESGVEGNINEKPGQEIVLEPEFSTDRPNYMTLSGTDQDSVKSDLLKYANLLKEGGIEGPVEFIPVDENNEPVIFRNFAGSFNLALPQSIMAELTDDFSIFIQNVSEKPILGLAIETKPVNALKSSLLSAEKDLIVWLSPIFMDAVYSAPSNPVFETNIYKNTKIRYFNIISAEVLTLDYAILEGKTAKLIISTTKSGIENIIDYEKSQPDATVDPSESLD
;
A
#
# COMPACT_ATOMS: atom_id res chain seq x y z
N MET A 1 -50.50 11.95 -33.32
CA MET A 1 -50.94 12.90 -32.28
C MET A 1 -50.47 12.37 -30.94
N LEU A 2 -49.37 12.93 -30.43
CA LEU A 2 -48.83 12.71 -29.08
C LEU A 2 -48.39 14.11 -28.58
N PRO A 3 -48.65 14.47 -27.31
CA PRO A 3 -48.45 15.83 -26.85
C PRO A 3 -46.98 16.12 -26.54
N GLN A 4 -46.53 17.31 -26.94
CA GLN A 4 -45.25 17.87 -26.55
C GLN A 4 -45.28 18.34 -25.10
N ASN A 5 -44.28 17.94 -24.32
CA ASN A 5 -44.08 18.36 -22.94
C ASN A 5 -42.95 19.39 -22.88
N ASN A 6 -43.31 20.67 -22.86
CA ASN A 6 -42.40 21.79 -22.65
C ASN A 6 -42.42 22.18 -21.17
N ASN A 7 -41.37 21.81 -20.42
CA ASN A 7 -41.06 22.42 -19.13
C ASN A 7 -39.54 22.34 -18.90
N PHE A 8 -38.83 23.38 -19.35
CA PHE A 8 -37.47 23.68 -18.90
C PHE A 8 -37.53 25.03 -18.17
N SER A 9 -37.60 24.97 -16.84
CA SER A 9 -37.58 26.14 -15.97
C SER A 9 -36.15 26.61 -15.73
N ALA A 10 -35.95 27.91 -15.97
CA ALA A 10 -34.85 28.79 -15.61
C ALA A 10 -33.82 28.28 -14.58
N VAL A 11 -32.60 28.00 -15.06
CA VAL A 11 -31.37 28.00 -14.25
C VAL A 11 -30.89 29.44 -14.12
N GLY A 12 -30.76 29.90 -12.87
CA GLY A 12 -30.33 31.25 -12.53
C GLY A 12 -28.93 31.56 -13.05
N ARG A 13 -28.80 32.67 -13.79
CA ARG A 13 -27.50 33.25 -14.16
C ARG A 13 -26.91 33.93 -12.93
N THR A 14 -25.84 33.36 -12.38
CA THR A 14 -24.96 34.08 -11.46
C THR A 14 -24.26 35.21 -12.21
N LYS A 15 -24.36 36.43 -11.66
CA LYS A 15 -23.69 37.62 -12.20
C LYS A 15 -22.17 37.37 -12.12
N ARG A 16 -21.50 37.37 -13.27
CA ARG A 16 -20.04 37.40 -13.34
C ARG A 16 -19.57 38.70 -12.68
N ALA A 17 -18.67 38.59 -11.71
CA ALA A 17 -17.94 39.74 -11.19
C ALA A 17 -17.07 40.30 -12.33
N GLU A 18 -17.29 41.56 -12.65
CA GLU A 18 -16.50 42.32 -13.60
C GLU A 18 -15.14 42.57 -12.95
N VAL A 19 -14.10 41.90 -13.42
CA VAL A 19 -12.73 42.07 -12.92
C VAL A 19 -12.21 43.37 -13.51
N ASP A 20 -11.95 44.35 -12.65
CA ASP A 20 -11.45 45.66 -13.02
C ASP A 20 -9.96 45.56 -13.39
N ILE A 21 -9.69 45.40 -14.70
CA ILE A 21 -8.36 45.12 -15.24
C ILE A 21 -7.40 46.29 -14.98
N GLU A 22 -7.92 47.51 -14.76
CA GLU A 22 -7.12 48.71 -14.53
C GLU A 22 -6.41 48.75 -13.16
N ASN A 23 -6.82 47.89 -12.21
CA ASN A 23 -6.23 47.81 -10.87
C ASN A 23 -5.31 46.60 -10.65
N LEU A 24 -4.93 45.89 -11.71
CA LEU A 24 -3.91 44.83 -11.59
C LEU A 24 -2.53 45.48 -11.43
N PRO A 25 -1.80 45.19 -10.33
CA PRO A 25 -0.47 45.73 -10.14
C PRO A 25 0.45 45.21 -11.25
N VAL A 26 0.94 46.13 -12.09
CA VAL A 26 1.91 45.80 -13.13
C VAL A 26 3.27 45.63 -12.45
N HIS A 27 3.67 44.38 -12.22
CA HIS A 27 5.04 44.06 -11.83
C HIS A 27 5.99 44.50 -12.95
N VAL A 28 6.88 45.44 -12.64
CA VAL A 28 7.94 45.85 -13.57
C VAL A 28 9.16 44.99 -13.33
N MET A 29 9.82 44.57 -14.41
CA MET A 29 11.02 43.73 -14.42
C MET A 29 12.18 44.26 -13.55
N GLN A 30 12.12 45.54 -13.20
CA GLN A 30 13.07 46.18 -12.30
C GLN A 30 12.90 45.70 -10.84
N ASP A 31 11.67 45.45 -10.40
CA ASP A 31 11.38 44.92 -9.06
C ASP A 31 11.98 43.51 -8.90
N ASP A 32 11.93 42.70 -9.96
CA ASP A 32 12.51 41.35 -9.97
C ASP A 32 14.05 41.38 -9.91
N LEU A 33 14.68 42.37 -10.56
CA LEU A 33 16.13 42.56 -10.53
C LEU A 33 16.61 43.06 -9.17
N ASP A 34 15.83 43.90 -8.50
CA ASP A 34 16.15 44.42 -7.18
C ASP A 34 16.00 43.32 -6.11
N GLU A 35 15.03 42.42 -6.24
CA GLU A 35 14.85 41.24 -5.37
C GLU A 35 15.98 40.20 -5.52
N ILE A 36 16.52 40.03 -6.74
CA ILE A 36 17.69 39.16 -6.99
C ILE A 36 18.96 39.74 -6.37
N ASN A 37 19.12 41.07 -6.39
CA ASN A 37 20.35 41.73 -5.92
C ASN A 37 20.39 41.94 -4.40
N ASP A 38 19.24 42.03 -3.73
CA ASP A 38 19.15 42.10 -2.27
C ASP A 38 17.93 41.33 -1.72
N PRO A 39 18.03 40.00 -1.54
CA PRO A 39 16.92 39.17 -1.07
C PRO A 39 16.47 39.50 0.37
N ALA A 40 17.23 40.32 1.12
CA ALA A 40 16.85 40.80 2.44
C ALA A 40 15.94 42.05 2.39
N SER A 41 15.86 42.73 1.24
CA SER A 41 15.04 43.94 1.05
C SER A 41 13.57 43.63 0.71
N ALA A 42 13.25 42.38 0.36
CA ALA A 42 11.89 41.90 0.08
C ALA A 42 11.06 41.77 1.38
N LYS A 43 10.80 42.90 2.05
CA LYS A 43 9.71 42.99 3.02
C LYS A 43 8.40 43.06 2.25
N ILE A 44 7.78 41.90 2.10
CA ILE A 44 6.39 41.74 1.67
C ILE A 44 5.56 42.76 2.44
N LYS A 45 4.99 43.75 1.71
CA LYS A 45 3.94 44.61 2.27
C LYS A 45 2.73 43.70 2.47
N GLU A 46 2.60 43.13 3.68
CA GLU A 46 1.37 42.48 4.15
C GLU A 46 0.24 43.52 4.10
N ASN A 47 -0.46 43.57 2.97
CA ASN A 47 -1.78 44.16 2.94
C ASN A 47 -2.70 43.25 3.76
N GLU A 48 -3.24 43.79 4.85
CA GLU A 48 -4.27 43.18 5.69
C GLU A 48 -5.43 42.64 4.84
N ILE A 49 -5.40 41.36 4.48
CA ILE A 49 -6.61 40.63 4.08
C ILE A 49 -7.28 40.19 5.38
N LYS A 50 -8.14 41.05 5.93
CA LYS A 50 -9.04 40.68 7.03
C LYS A 50 -10.06 39.68 6.51
N PHE A 51 -9.77 38.40 6.73
CA PHE A 51 -10.69 37.30 6.49
C PHE A 51 -11.73 37.29 7.62
N THR A 52 -12.83 38.02 7.46
CA THR A 52 -13.98 37.90 8.36
C THR A 52 -14.62 36.53 8.16
N GLN A 53 -14.51 35.66 9.16
CA GLN A 53 -15.24 34.40 9.19
C GLN A 53 -16.76 34.66 9.14
N PRO A 54 -17.54 33.89 8.37
CA PRO A 54 -18.99 33.95 8.46
C PRO A 54 -19.41 33.39 9.82
N VAL A 55 -19.88 34.28 10.69
CA VAL A 55 -20.56 33.90 11.94
C VAL A 55 -21.88 33.20 11.55
N PHE A 56 -21.92 31.88 11.65
CA PHE A 56 -23.17 31.13 11.56
C PHE A 56 -24.03 31.42 12.79
N ARG A 57 -24.97 32.36 12.68
CA ARG A 57 -26.04 32.54 13.66
C ARG A 57 -27.16 31.54 13.39
N ALA A 58 -27.49 30.72 14.38
CA ALA A 58 -28.54 29.69 14.35
C ALA A 58 -29.98 30.24 14.16
N GLU A 59 -30.16 31.55 14.05
CA GLU A 59 -31.47 32.21 14.00
C GLU A 59 -32.18 32.09 12.63
N ASN A 60 -31.49 31.64 11.58
CA ASN A 60 -32.02 31.57 10.21
C ASN A 60 -32.31 30.14 9.69
N LEU A 61 -32.67 29.19 10.56
CA LEU A 61 -33.12 27.87 10.14
C LEU A 61 -34.63 27.85 9.83
N THR A 62 -34.97 27.35 8.64
CA THR A 62 -36.37 27.17 8.21
C THR A 62 -37.08 26.09 9.04
N SER A 63 -38.40 26.15 9.16
CA SER A 63 -39.19 25.18 9.93
C SER A 63 -39.01 23.72 9.47
N VAL A 64 -38.62 23.49 8.21
CA VAL A 64 -38.33 22.16 7.64
C VAL A 64 -36.94 21.65 8.06
N GLN A 65 -35.96 22.54 8.28
CA GLN A 65 -34.63 22.15 8.75
C GLN A 65 -34.62 21.83 10.25
N LYS A 66 -35.56 22.41 11.02
CA LYS A 66 -35.76 22.09 12.44
C LYS A 66 -36.44 20.73 12.69
N SER A 67 -37.04 20.12 11.67
CA SER A 67 -37.67 18.79 11.77
C SER A 67 -36.77 17.65 11.29
N SER A 68 -35.49 17.90 11.04
CA SER A 68 -34.54 16.86 10.65
C SER A 68 -34.21 15.96 11.87
N PRO A 69 -34.24 14.62 11.72
CA PRO A 69 -33.95 13.68 12.81
C PRO A 69 -32.50 13.78 13.31
N PHE A 70 -31.61 14.45 12.57
CA PHE A 70 -30.23 14.70 12.96
C PHE A 70 -30.03 15.77 14.04
N PHE A 71 -31.06 16.58 14.35
CA PHE A 71 -31.01 17.60 15.42
C PHE A 71 -31.88 17.24 16.63
N ALA A 72 -32.45 16.03 16.69
CA ALA A 72 -33.18 15.55 17.85
C ALA A 72 -32.20 15.07 18.93
N ALA A 73 -31.66 16.00 19.71
CA ALA A 73 -30.92 15.68 20.91
C ALA A 73 -31.84 14.98 21.93
N ASN A 74 -31.58 13.69 22.14
CA ASN A 74 -31.59 12.99 23.42
C ASN A 74 -32.75 13.29 24.39
N ILE A 75 -33.85 12.56 24.27
CA ILE A 75 -34.78 12.30 25.39
C ILE A 75 -34.50 10.89 25.90
N GLN A 76 -33.55 10.78 26.82
CA GLN A 76 -33.56 9.74 27.85
C GLN A 76 -33.33 10.40 29.20
N GLN A 77 -34.41 10.53 29.99
CA GLN A 77 -34.34 10.38 31.44
C GLN A 77 -35.74 10.09 32.00
N GLN A 78 -35.74 9.16 32.96
CA GLN A 78 -36.81 8.74 33.88
C GLN A 78 -37.66 7.53 33.48
N GLN A 79 -37.16 6.36 33.86
CA GLN A 79 -37.95 5.35 34.60
C GLN A 79 -36.99 4.45 35.40
N THR A 80 -36.58 4.93 36.58
CA THR A 80 -36.17 4.05 37.69
C THR A 80 -37.44 3.60 38.39
N GLU A 81 -37.85 2.36 38.14
CA GLU A 81 -38.99 1.73 38.80
C GLU A 81 -38.61 1.39 40.24
N LYS A 82 -39.06 2.28 41.12
CA LYS A 82 -38.94 2.21 42.58
C LYS A 82 -39.89 1.15 43.11
N ALA A 83 -39.35 0.18 43.84
CA ALA A 83 -40.13 -0.80 44.59
C ALA A 83 -41.24 -0.14 45.42
N PRO A 84 -42.51 -0.56 45.28
CA PRO A 84 -43.57 -0.09 46.16
C PRO A 84 -43.55 -0.88 47.47
N ALA A 85 -43.45 -0.11 48.56
CA ALA A 85 -43.66 -0.56 49.92
C ALA A 85 -45.04 -1.20 50.10
N LEU A 86 -45.09 -2.25 50.93
CA LEU A 86 -46.30 -2.78 51.53
C LEU A 86 -47.15 -1.66 52.14
N PRO A 87 -48.44 -1.56 51.80
CA PRO A 87 -49.44 -0.99 52.68
C PRO A 87 -50.10 -2.09 53.50
N GLU A 88 -49.92 -1.97 54.80
CA GLU A 88 -50.67 -2.60 55.89
C GLU A 88 -52.19 -2.41 55.66
N ALA A 89 -52.89 -3.46 55.24
CA ALA A 89 -54.33 -3.43 55.02
C ALA A 89 -55.06 -3.92 56.29
N GLN A 90 -55.74 -2.97 56.92
CA GLN A 90 -56.61 -3.17 58.07
C GLN A 90 -57.82 -4.05 57.70
N GLU A 91 -58.03 -5.03 58.57
CA GLU A 91 -59.15 -5.94 58.64
C GLU A 91 -60.42 -5.19 59.09
N THR A 92 -61.40 -5.05 58.21
CA THR A 92 -62.78 -4.75 58.63
C THR A 92 -63.78 -5.63 57.88
N ALA A 93 -64.54 -6.40 58.67
CA ALA A 93 -65.61 -7.27 58.24
C ALA A 93 -66.77 -6.49 57.57
N PRO A 94 -67.60 -7.19 56.77
CA PRO A 94 -68.98 -7.26 57.23
C PRO A 94 -69.70 -8.61 57.04
N LYS A 95 -70.60 -8.77 58.00
CA LYS A 95 -71.67 -9.74 58.26
C LYS A 95 -72.38 -10.39 57.05
N LYS A 96 -72.57 -11.70 57.25
CA LYS A 96 -73.60 -12.64 56.76
C LYS A 96 -74.94 -12.03 56.33
N SER A 97 -75.48 -12.53 55.21
CA SER A 97 -76.91 -12.88 55.03
C SER A 97 -77.02 -13.89 53.87
N PHE A 98 -77.34 -15.16 54.12
CA PHE A 98 -78.70 -15.72 54.09
C PHE A 98 -79.37 -15.65 52.71
N PHE A 99 -79.20 -16.69 51.89
CA PHE A 99 -80.31 -17.37 51.21
C PHE A 99 -79.88 -18.77 50.78
N SER A 100 -80.58 -19.74 51.37
CA SER A 100 -80.50 -21.17 51.10
C SER A 100 -81.42 -21.58 49.95
N PHE A 101 -81.27 -22.85 49.53
CA PHE A 101 -82.31 -23.70 48.91
C PHE A 101 -82.55 -23.58 47.39
N PHE A 102 -82.00 -24.52 46.60
CA PHE A 102 -82.81 -25.46 45.78
C PHE A 102 -81.92 -26.48 45.00
N LYS A 103 -82.39 -27.73 44.96
CA LYS A 103 -82.10 -28.84 44.00
C LYS A 103 -80.74 -29.54 44.05
N LYS A 104 -80.64 -30.51 44.97
CA LYS A 104 -79.80 -31.72 44.82
C LYS A 104 -80.69 -32.86 44.31
N THR A 105 -80.61 -33.21 43.02
CA THR A 105 -80.89 -34.58 42.49
C THR A 105 -80.61 -34.80 41.00
N ASP A 106 -80.15 -33.81 40.21
CA ASP A 106 -79.74 -34.03 38.79
C ASP A 106 -78.24 -33.77 38.52
N ALA A 107 -77.45 -33.53 39.57
CA ALA A 107 -76.05 -33.09 39.43
C ALA A 107 -75.08 -34.20 38.97
N GLN A 108 -75.40 -35.47 39.22
CA GLN A 108 -74.49 -36.58 38.90
C GLN A 108 -74.44 -36.88 37.39
N GLY A 109 -75.57 -36.82 36.68
CA GLY A 109 -75.63 -37.08 35.24
C GLY A 109 -74.99 -35.97 34.38
N ARG A 110 -74.93 -34.73 34.89
CA ARG A 110 -74.23 -33.62 34.21
C ARG A 110 -72.72 -33.72 34.35
N ALA A 111 -72.22 -34.14 35.52
CA ALA A 111 -70.79 -34.35 35.73
C ALA A 111 -70.22 -35.46 34.83
N ASP A 112 -70.97 -36.54 34.59
CA ASP A 112 -70.53 -37.62 33.70
C ASP A 112 -70.55 -37.22 32.21
N ALA A 113 -71.51 -36.38 31.80
CA ALA A 113 -71.56 -35.84 30.44
C ALA A 113 -70.43 -34.82 30.19
N GLU A 114 -70.13 -33.98 31.18
CA GLU A 114 -69.05 -32.99 31.12
C GLU A 114 -67.68 -33.69 31.06
N ASN A 115 -67.44 -34.70 31.89
CA ASN A 115 -66.22 -35.51 31.84
C ASN A 115 -66.03 -36.24 30.51
N ARG A 116 -67.10 -36.71 29.87
CA ARG A 116 -67.02 -37.31 28.52
C ARG A 116 -66.69 -36.27 27.44
N SER A 117 -67.23 -35.06 27.56
CA SER A 117 -66.93 -33.96 26.64
C SER A 117 -65.48 -33.48 26.75
N ILE A 118 -64.94 -33.41 27.98
CA ILE A 118 -63.54 -33.04 28.24
C ILE A 118 -62.60 -34.10 27.66
N LYS A 119 -62.83 -35.38 27.93
CA LYS A 119 -62.01 -36.47 27.36
C LYS A 119 -62.05 -36.52 25.83
N ALA A 120 -63.20 -36.23 25.22
CA ALA A 120 -63.30 -36.15 23.76
C ALA A 120 -62.54 -34.94 23.19
N ALA A 121 -62.57 -33.79 23.87
CA ALA A 121 -61.83 -32.60 23.50
C ALA A 121 -60.30 -32.80 23.64
N GLU A 122 -59.84 -33.45 24.72
CA GLU A 122 -58.43 -33.80 24.91
C GLU A 122 -57.93 -34.74 23.82
N LYS A 123 -58.68 -35.82 23.52
CA LYS A 123 -58.32 -36.74 22.44
C LYS A 123 -58.26 -36.07 21.07
N LYS A 124 -59.13 -35.08 20.83
CA LYS A 124 -59.10 -34.28 19.60
C LYS A 124 -57.85 -33.39 19.55
N LYS A 125 -57.50 -32.70 20.65
CA LYS A 125 -56.28 -31.88 20.74
C LYS A 125 -55.01 -32.72 20.57
N GLU A 126 -54.97 -33.93 21.14
CA GLU A 126 -53.84 -34.84 20.98
C GLU A 126 -53.68 -35.29 19.51
N ALA A 127 -54.79 -35.59 18.83
CA ALA A 127 -54.77 -35.94 17.41
C ALA A 127 -54.33 -34.76 16.53
N GLU A 128 -54.77 -33.53 16.84
CA GLU A 128 -54.35 -32.31 16.14
C GLU A 128 -52.85 -32.03 16.34
N MET A 129 -52.37 -32.12 17.59
CA MET A 129 -50.95 -31.94 17.91
C MET A 129 -50.08 -33.00 17.22
N LYS A 130 -50.53 -34.25 17.17
CA LYS A 130 -49.80 -35.31 16.45
C LYS A 130 -49.77 -35.05 14.94
N ALA A 131 -50.87 -34.63 14.35
CA ALA A 131 -50.92 -34.27 12.93
C ALA A 131 -50.03 -33.06 12.60
N GLU A 132 -49.99 -32.05 13.47
CA GLU A 132 -49.12 -30.88 13.32
C GLU A 132 -47.63 -31.26 13.43
N SER A 133 -47.26 -32.09 14.42
CA SER A 133 -45.88 -32.58 14.56
C SER A 133 -45.41 -33.38 13.33
N GLU A 134 -46.29 -34.16 12.70
CA GLU A 134 -45.96 -34.90 11.48
C GLU A 134 -45.80 -33.96 10.26
N ARG A 135 -46.57 -32.86 10.19
CA ARG A 135 -46.42 -31.85 9.13
C ARG A 135 -45.10 -31.10 9.26
N ILE A 136 -44.74 -30.68 10.47
CA ILE A 136 -43.45 -30.02 10.74
C ILE A 136 -42.29 -30.95 10.36
N ARG A 137 -42.34 -32.24 10.75
CA ARG A 137 -41.29 -33.21 10.39
C ARG A 137 -41.14 -33.39 8.88
N LYS A 138 -42.25 -33.45 8.13
CA LYS A 138 -42.22 -33.57 6.66
C LYS A 138 -41.70 -32.31 5.99
N GLU A 139 -42.00 -31.14 6.52
CA GLU A 139 -41.51 -29.85 6.01
C GLU A 139 -40.01 -29.68 6.28
N GLU A 140 -39.54 -30.07 7.46
CA GLU A 140 -38.12 -30.08 7.81
C GLU A 140 -37.33 -31.06 6.93
N GLU A 141 -37.85 -32.27 6.71
CA GLU A 141 -37.25 -33.24 5.78
C GLU A 141 -37.17 -32.70 4.34
N ALA A 142 -38.20 -31.96 3.89
CA ALA A 142 -38.19 -31.32 2.58
C ALA A 142 -37.17 -30.18 2.49
N ARG A 143 -37.01 -29.37 3.54
CA ARG A 143 -35.98 -28.31 3.61
C ARG A 143 -34.57 -28.89 3.56
N MET A 144 -34.29 -29.93 4.35
CA MET A 144 -32.99 -30.61 4.34
C MET A 144 -32.68 -31.23 2.98
N ALA A 145 -33.69 -31.78 2.30
CA ALA A 145 -33.54 -32.31 0.94
C ALA A 145 -33.26 -31.20 -0.10
N GLU A 146 -33.91 -30.04 0.01
CA GLU A 146 -33.65 -28.89 -0.87
C GLU A 146 -32.26 -28.29 -0.62
N GLU A 147 -31.87 -28.13 0.64
CA GLU A 147 -30.55 -27.62 1.02
C GLU A 147 -29.43 -28.52 0.49
N LYS A 148 -29.59 -29.85 0.59
CA LYS A 148 -28.66 -30.82 0.01
C LYS A 148 -28.53 -30.67 -1.51
N ARG A 149 -29.62 -30.39 -2.22
CA ARG A 149 -29.58 -30.13 -3.69
C ARG A 149 -28.85 -28.83 -4.01
N ARG A 150 -29.07 -27.77 -3.22
CA ARG A 150 -28.34 -26.49 -3.40
C ARG A 150 -26.85 -26.63 -3.11
N MET A 151 -26.48 -27.42 -2.10
CA MET A 151 -25.08 -27.70 -1.79
C MET A 151 -24.40 -28.49 -2.91
N GLU A 152 -25.07 -29.50 -3.47
CA GLU A 152 -24.54 -30.25 -4.62
C GLU A 152 -24.41 -29.37 -5.88
N GLU A 153 -25.38 -28.50 -6.13
CA GLU A 153 -25.31 -27.53 -7.24
C GLU A 153 -24.13 -26.55 -7.08
N ARG A 154 -23.93 -26.01 -5.86
CA ARG A 154 -22.76 -25.18 -5.55
C ARG A 154 -21.44 -25.93 -5.77
N ARG A 155 -21.37 -27.22 -5.42
CA ARG A 155 -20.19 -28.06 -5.68
C ARG A 155 -19.92 -28.20 -7.18
N ARG A 156 -20.95 -28.42 -8.00
CA ARG A 156 -20.80 -28.50 -9.46
C ARG A 156 -20.34 -27.17 -10.06
N ILE A 157 -20.87 -26.03 -9.60
CA ILE A 157 -20.43 -24.70 -10.06
C ILE A 157 -18.96 -24.47 -9.70
N LYS A 158 -18.55 -24.75 -8.46
CA LYS A 158 -17.14 -24.65 -8.03
C LYS A 158 -16.23 -25.55 -8.86
N GLU A 159 -16.64 -26.79 -9.13
CA GLU A 159 -15.88 -27.72 -9.96
C GLU A 159 -15.72 -27.21 -11.40
N THR A 160 -16.76 -26.63 -12.00
CA THR A 160 -16.66 -26.00 -13.33
C THR A 160 -15.75 -24.78 -13.33
N GLN A 161 -15.77 -23.95 -12.29
CA GLN A 161 -14.87 -22.80 -12.17
C GLN A 161 -13.41 -23.23 -12.03
N ILE A 162 -13.13 -24.26 -11.22
CA ILE A 162 -11.79 -24.83 -11.07
C ILE A 162 -11.29 -25.40 -12.40
N PHE A 163 -12.16 -26.08 -13.17
CA PHE A 163 -11.80 -26.60 -14.49
C PHE A 163 -11.49 -25.49 -15.50
N GLU A 164 -12.32 -24.45 -15.56
CA GLU A 164 -12.08 -23.28 -16.43
C GLU A 164 -10.81 -22.52 -16.04
N GLU A 165 -10.57 -22.33 -14.73
CA GLU A 165 -9.36 -21.69 -14.24
C GLU A 165 -8.11 -22.49 -14.59
N LYS A 166 -8.15 -23.82 -14.42
CA LYS A 166 -7.05 -24.71 -14.80
C LYS A 166 -6.75 -24.61 -16.30
N LYS A 167 -7.79 -24.56 -17.14
CA LYS A 167 -7.65 -24.36 -18.59
C LYS A 167 -7.01 -23.01 -18.93
N ARG A 168 -7.44 -21.91 -18.27
CA ARG A 168 -6.83 -20.58 -18.46
C ARG A 168 -5.36 -20.55 -18.07
N ARG A 169 -4.99 -21.21 -16.95
CA ARG A 169 -3.58 -21.32 -16.52
C ARG A 169 -2.73 -22.13 -17.49
N GLU A 170 -3.31 -23.16 -18.13
CA GLU A 170 -2.62 -23.95 -19.16
C GLU A 170 -2.40 -23.12 -20.44
N GLU A 171 -3.43 -22.40 -20.92
CA GLU A 171 -3.32 -21.47 -22.05
C GLU A 171 -2.28 -20.36 -21.79
N GLU A 172 -2.24 -19.81 -20.57
CA GLU A 172 -1.24 -18.80 -20.17
C GLU A 172 0.19 -19.36 -20.19
N ARG A 173 0.39 -20.62 -19.75
CA ARG A 173 1.69 -21.30 -19.82
C ARG A 173 2.14 -21.51 -21.27
N GLU A 174 1.24 -21.90 -22.16
CA GLU A 174 1.56 -22.05 -23.58
C GLU A 174 1.96 -20.71 -24.21
N ILE A 175 1.25 -19.62 -23.89
CA ILE A 175 1.60 -18.27 -24.36
C ILE A 175 2.97 -17.83 -23.81
N ALA A 176 3.24 -18.08 -22.53
CA ALA A 176 4.52 -17.75 -21.91
C ALA A 176 5.68 -18.56 -22.54
N GLU A 177 5.46 -19.84 -22.85
CA GLU A 177 6.44 -20.69 -23.51
C GLU A 177 6.70 -20.22 -24.96
N GLN A 178 5.65 -19.89 -25.72
CA GLN A 178 5.81 -19.32 -27.07
C GLN A 178 6.60 -18.01 -27.05
N LYS A 179 6.36 -17.14 -26.06
CA LYS A 179 7.12 -15.91 -25.88
C LYS A 179 8.60 -16.18 -25.59
N ARG A 180 8.90 -17.15 -24.71
CA ARG A 180 10.29 -17.56 -24.44
C ARG A 180 11.00 -18.09 -25.69
N ILE A 181 10.32 -18.89 -26.50
CA ILE A 181 10.87 -19.42 -27.75
C ILE A 181 11.12 -18.29 -28.76
N MET A 182 10.25 -17.28 -28.81
CA MET A 182 10.41 -16.11 -29.68
C MET A 182 11.60 -15.24 -29.24
N ASP A 183 11.71 -14.95 -27.94
CA ASP A 183 12.81 -14.18 -27.37
C ASP A 183 14.16 -14.90 -27.54
N GLU A 184 14.20 -16.23 -27.37
CA GLU A 184 15.39 -17.03 -27.62
C GLU A 184 15.82 -17.00 -29.11
N LYS A 185 14.87 -17.01 -30.04
CA LYS A 185 15.18 -16.86 -31.48
C LYS A 185 15.76 -15.48 -31.79
N ILE A 186 15.18 -14.42 -31.23
CA ILE A 186 15.66 -13.04 -31.41
C ILE A 186 17.09 -12.92 -30.85
N ALA A 187 17.33 -13.40 -29.62
CA ALA A 187 18.66 -13.36 -29.01
C ALA A 187 19.71 -14.14 -29.84
N ARG A 188 19.32 -15.30 -30.41
CA ARG A 188 20.22 -16.09 -31.27
C ARG A 188 20.52 -15.38 -32.59
N GLU A 189 19.56 -14.66 -33.16
CA GLU A 189 19.75 -13.86 -34.36
C GLU A 189 20.65 -12.65 -34.10
N GLU A 190 20.45 -11.94 -32.99
CA GLU A 190 21.30 -10.82 -32.57
C GLU A 190 22.75 -11.25 -32.33
N MET A 191 22.97 -12.37 -31.62
CA MET A 191 24.31 -12.93 -31.41
C MET A 191 24.99 -13.32 -32.74
N ALA A 192 24.21 -13.85 -33.70
CA ALA A 192 24.74 -14.18 -35.02
C ALA A 192 25.08 -12.92 -35.84
N ALA A 193 24.30 -11.85 -35.71
CA ALA A 193 24.56 -10.56 -36.35
C ALA A 193 25.81 -9.89 -35.75
N GLN A 194 25.93 -9.85 -34.42
CA GLN A 194 27.11 -9.31 -33.73
C GLN A 194 28.39 -10.06 -34.12
N LYS A 195 28.34 -11.41 -34.20
CA LYS A 195 29.48 -12.21 -34.63
C LYS A 195 29.92 -11.90 -36.07
N LYS A 196 28.97 -11.66 -36.97
CA LYS A 196 29.27 -11.24 -38.36
C LYS A 196 29.88 -9.85 -38.43
N GLU A 197 29.40 -8.91 -37.61
CA GLU A 197 29.95 -7.56 -37.53
C GLU A 197 31.37 -7.56 -36.97
N GLU A 198 31.63 -8.33 -35.92
CA GLU A 198 32.97 -8.50 -35.34
C GLU A 198 33.95 -9.13 -36.35
N GLU A 199 33.51 -10.15 -37.08
CA GLU A 199 34.31 -10.76 -38.16
C GLU A 199 34.65 -9.76 -39.27
N GLN A 200 33.70 -8.90 -39.66
CA GLN A 200 33.95 -7.84 -40.63
C GLN A 200 34.94 -6.79 -40.12
N ARG A 201 34.83 -6.40 -38.84
CA ARG A 201 35.79 -5.47 -38.21
C ARG A 201 37.20 -6.05 -38.16
N LEU A 202 37.33 -7.33 -37.80
CA LEU A 202 38.62 -8.03 -37.80
C LEU A 202 39.23 -8.15 -39.21
N ALA A 203 38.40 -8.37 -40.24
CA ALA A 203 38.87 -8.39 -41.62
C ALA A 203 39.36 -7.01 -42.09
N GLN A 204 38.62 -5.94 -41.76
CA GLN A 204 39.04 -4.56 -42.06
C GLN A 204 40.31 -4.14 -41.30
N GLU A 205 40.44 -4.56 -40.05
CA GLU A 205 41.63 -4.29 -39.24
C GLU A 205 42.87 -4.98 -39.82
N LYS A 206 42.75 -6.25 -40.25
CA LYS A 206 43.84 -6.97 -40.92
C LYS A 206 44.26 -6.31 -42.23
N GLU A 207 43.31 -5.89 -43.06
CA GLU A 207 43.62 -5.18 -44.31
C GLU A 207 44.30 -3.83 -44.04
N ALA A 208 43.87 -3.11 -43.00
CA ALA A 208 44.49 -1.85 -42.59
C ALA A 208 45.90 -2.06 -42.02
N GLU A 209 46.14 -3.15 -41.29
CA GLU A 209 47.46 -3.51 -40.79
C GLU A 209 48.42 -3.90 -41.93
N GLU A 210 47.96 -4.69 -42.90
CA GLU A 210 48.74 -5.06 -44.09
C GLU A 210 49.15 -3.81 -44.89
N LYS A 211 48.23 -2.86 -45.10
CA LYS A 211 48.54 -1.56 -45.72
C LYS A 211 49.59 -0.76 -44.93
N ARG A 212 49.50 -0.75 -43.59
CA ARG A 212 50.50 -0.09 -42.73
C ARG A 212 51.86 -0.78 -42.80
N GLN A 213 51.91 -2.09 -42.95
CA GLN A 213 53.16 -2.83 -43.11
C GLN A 213 53.81 -2.50 -44.46
N ALA A 214 53.05 -2.52 -45.56
CA ALA A 214 53.54 -2.13 -46.88
C ALA A 214 54.07 -0.68 -46.93
N ASP A 215 53.38 0.26 -46.28
CA ASP A 215 53.85 1.65 -46.18
C ASP A 215 55.13 1.77 -45.35
N ARG A 216 55.26 1.00 -44.26
CA ARG A 216 56.50 0.97 -43.45
C ARG A 216 57.68 0.43 -44.25
N GLU A 217 57.48 -0.60 -45.06
CA GLU A 217 58.51 -1.15 -45.95
C GLU A 217 58.95 -0.11 -46.99
N ARG A 218 58.00 0.57 -47.64
CA ARG A 218 58.31 1.66 -48.59
C ARG A 218 59.12 2.79 -47.95
N ILE A 219 58.75 3.21 -46.74
CA ILE A 219 59.50 4.24 -46.00
C ILE A 219 60.90 3.74 -45.61
N ALA A 220 61.04 2.46 -45.25
CA ALA A 220 62.34 1.88 -44.92
C ALA A 220 63.25 1.80 -46.16
N GLU A 221 62.71 1.40 -47.31
CA GLU A 221 63.44 1.40 -48.58
C GLU A 221 63.86 2.83 -48.99
N GLU A 222 62.98 3.82 -48.85
CA GLU A 222 63.30 5.22 -49.12
C GLU A 222 64.42 5.73 -48.20
N LYS A 223 64.39 5.37 -46.91
CA LYS A 223 65.45 5.71 -45.95
C LYS A 223 66.79 5.06 -46.32
N ILE A 224 66.79 3.78 -46.71
CA ILE A 224 68.00 3.07 -47.14
C ILE A 224 68.56 3.70 -48.42
N ALA A 225 67.71 4.13 -49.36
CA ALA A 225 68.14 4.82 -50.56
C ALA A 225 68.79 6.17 -50.26
N LYS A 226 68.15 6.99 -49.41
CA LYS A 226 68.70 8.28 -48.95
C LYS A 226 70.00 8.10 -48.15
N GLU A 227 70.07 7.11 -47.28
CA GLU A 227 71.29 6.81 -46.52
C GLU A 227 72.45 6.39 -47.43
N LYS A 228 72.18 5.63 -48.50
CA LYS A 228 73.19 5.31 -49.53
C LYS A 228 73.66 6.54 -50.30
N GLU A 229 72.79 7.52 -50.57
CA GLU A 229 73.20 8.81 -51.16
C GLU A 229 74.09 9.61 -50.21
N ILE A 230 73.70 9.71 -48.93
CA ILE A 230 74.49 10.37 -47.89
C ILE A 230 75.83 9.66 -47.69
N LEU A 231 75.89 8.33 -47.78
CA LEU A 231 77.14 7.57 -47.65
C LEU A 231 78.09 7.85 -48.83
N LYS A 232 77.57 7.94 -50.05
CA LYS A 232 78.37 8.34 -51.23
C LYS A 232 78.86 9.78 -51.11
N GLU A 233 78.03 10.69 -50.60
CA GLU A 233 78.41 12.07 -50.33
C GLU A 233 79.49 12.14 -49.23
N LYS A 234 79.34 11.35 -48.17
CA LYS A 234 80.36 11.21 -47.12
C LYS A 234 81.64 10.52 -47.58
N GLU A 235 81.62 9.58 -48.52
CA GLU A 235 82.84 9.03 -49.12
C GLU A 235 83.58 10.10 -49.95
N LEU A 236 82.84 10.97 -50.64
CA LEU A 236 83.38 12.15 -51.31
C LEU A 236 83.97 13.17 -50.32
N GLU A 237 83.35 13.34 -49.15
CA GLU A 237 83.84 14.25 -48.11
C GLU A 237 84.99 13.68 -47.26
N MET A 238 84.98 12.37 -46.97
CA MET A 238 86.05 11.68 -46.22
C MET A 238 87.34 11.51 -47.04
N SER A 239 87.29 11.68 -48.37
CA SER A 239 88.50 11.89 -49.17
C SER A 239 89.23 13.21 -48.85
N LYS A 240 88.64 14.12 -48.07
CA LYS A 240 89.20 15.47 -47.81
C LYS A 240 89.55 15.80 -46.37
N ASN A 241 89.23 14.99 -45.37
CA ASN A 241 89.47 15.43 -43.99
C ASN A 241 89.83 14.29 -43.05
N GLY A 242 91.14 14.13 -42.83
CA GLY A 242 91.65 13.37 -41.73
C GLY A 242 91.61 14.18 -40.43
N ASN A 243 91.30 13.48 -39.33
CA ASN A 243 91.81 13.62 -37.97
C ASN A 243 90.77 13.87 -36.85
N ASN A 244 91.00 13.15 -35.74
CA ASN A 244 90.44 13.26 -34.38
C ASN A 244 89.05 12.65 -34.03
N GLY A 245 89.08 11.44 -33.45
CA GLY A 245 89.06 11.27 -31.98
C GLY A 245 87.78 11.52 -31.17
N SER A 246 87.19 10.42 -30.69
CA SER A 246 86.87 10.11 -29.28
C SER A 246 85.39 10.01 -28.79
N LYS A 247 85.21 8.95 -27.97
CA LYS A 247 84.34 8.75 -26.79
C LYS A 247 82.85 8.36 -26.92
N LYS A 248 82.68 7.02 -26.89
CA LYS A 248 81.78 6.19 -26.05
C LYS A 248 81.15 6.90 -24.83
N ASP A 249 79.83 6.74 -24.64
CA ASP A 249 79.24 6.47 -23.31
C ASP A 249 77.88 5.76 -23.42
N GLY A 250 77.71 4.76 -22.55
CA GLY A 250 76.58 3.82 -22.54
C GLY A 250 75.59 4.09 -21.41
N SER A 251 74.32 3.80 -21.66
CA SER A 251 73.24 3.86 -20.66
C SER A 251 72.10 2.91 -21.06
N SER A 252 72.24 1.62 -20.77
CA SER A 252 71.24 0.57 -21.01
C SER A 252 70.98 -0.26 -19.74
N LYS A 253 70.20 0.29 -18.80
CA LYS A 253 69.77 -0.43 -17.57
C LYS A 253 68.26 -0.37 -17.28
N LYS A 254 67.40 0.00 -18.25
CA LYS A 254 65.94 0.12 -18.02
C LYS A 254 65.07 -1.03 -18.55
N LEU A 255 65.64 -2.05 -19.21
CA LEU A 255 64.84 -3.14 -19.79
C LEU A 255 64.17 -4.12 -18.80
N PRO A 256 64.71 -4.46 -17.61
CA PRO A 256 64.06 -5.48 -16.77
C PRO A 256 62.78 -4.98 -16.08
N SER A 257 62.59 -3.67 -15.95
CA SER A 257 61.40 -3.08 -15.30
C SER A 257 60.13 -3.22 -16.13
N LEU A 258 60.24 -3.22 -17.48
CA LEU A 258 59.08 -3.34 -18.35
C LEU A 258 58.52 -4.76 -18.34
N LEU A 259 59.40 -5.77 -18.30
CA LEU A 259 59.02 -7.18 -18.32
C LEU A 259 58.26 -7.58 -17.04
N PHE A 260 58.67 -7.06 -15.88
CA PHE A 260 57.99 -7.32 -14.61
C PHE A 260 56.56 -6.75 -14.58
N PHE A 261 56.34 -5.57 -15.17
CA PHE A 261 55.02 -4.94 -15.22
C PHE A 261 54.03 -5.73 -16.10
N VAL A 262 54.49 -6.25 -17.25
CA VAL A 262 53.66 -7.05 -18.15
C VAL A 262 53.24 -8.38 -17.50
N ILE A 263 54.14 -9.04 -16.78
CA ILE A 263 53.83 -10.29 -16.07
C ILE A 263 52.82 -10.05 -14.94
N PHE A 264 52.96 -8.95 -14.19
CA PHE A 264 52.05 -8.60 -13.11
C PHE A 264 50.62 -8.34 -13.62
N LEU A 265 50.50 -7.66 -14.78
CA LEU A 265 49.20 -7.42 -15.41
C LEU A 265 48.52 -8.73 -15.83
N ALA A 266 49.27 -9.68 -16.41
CA ALA A 266 48.74 -10.97 -16.84
C ALA A 266 48.18 -11.81 -15.68
N VAL A 267 48.83 -11.78 -14.51
CA VAL A 267 48.35 -12.48 -13.31
C VAL A 267 47.05 -11.86 -12.78
N PHE A 268 46.93 -10.53 -12.80
CA PHE A 268 45.70 -9.84 -12.39
C PHE A 268 44.51 -10.16 -13.30
N PHE A 269 44.71 -10.18 -14.62
CA PHE A 269 43.64 -10.56 -15.56
C PHE A 269 43.24 -12.03 -15.44
N ALA A 270 44.19 -12.94 -15.25
CA ALA A 270 43.89 -14.36 -15.05
C ALA A 270 43.13 -14.62 -13.73
N GLY A 271 43.50 -13.92 -12.64
CA GLY A 271 42.81 -14.02 -11.35
C GLY A 271 41.38 -13.47 -11.39
N GLY A 272 41.17 -12.32 -12.04
CA GLY A 272 39.84 -11.74 -12.23
C GLY A 272 38.92 -12.63 -13.05
N TYR A 273 39.45 -13.23 -14.13
CA TYR A 273 38.69 -14.15 -14.98
C TYR A 273 38.27 -15.43 -14.23
N TYR A 274 39.16 -16.02 -13.41
CA TYR A 274 38.85 -17.22 -12.63
C TYR A 274 37.79 -16.97 -11.53
N TYR A 275 37.84 -15.80 -10.88
CA TYR A 275 36.85 -15.42 -9.88
C TYR A 275 35.46 -15.21 -10.48
N TRP A 276 35.38 -14.62 -11.67
CA TRP A 276 34.10 -14.42 -12.37
C TRP A 276 33.47 -15.74 -12.83
N LEU A 277 34.29 -16.70 -13.29
CA LEU A 277 33.80 -18.01 -13.73
C LEU A 277 33.24 -18.86 -12.59
N THR A 278 33.81 -18.75 -11.39
CA THR A 278 33.40 -19.55 -10.22
C THR A 278 32.15 -19.00 -9.53
N LYS A 279 31.92 -17.68 -9.57
CA LYS A 279 30.73 -17.08 -8.94
C LYS A 279 29.43 -17.22 -9.75
N SER A 280 29.53 -17.51 -11.05
CA SER A 280 28.38 -17.60 -11.95
C SER A 280 27.70 -18.99 -11.96
N SER A 281 28.19 -19.94 -11.17
CA SER A 281 27.75 -21.35 -11.24
C SER A 281 26.99 -21.87 -10.01
N SER A 282 26.56 -21.00 -9.09
CA SER A 282 25.86 -21.40 -7.86
C SER A 282 24.47 -20.79 -7.74
N GLN A 283 23.56 -21.16 -8.65
CA GLN A 283 22.12 -20.99 -8.40
C GLN A 283 21.27 -21.94 -9.28
N LYS A 284 21.21 -23.21 -8.89
CA LYS A 284 20.27 -24.28 -9.32
C LYS A 284 20.59 -25.47 -8.40
N GLU A 285 19.71 -26.17 -7.68
CA GLU A 285 18.26 -26.30 -7.58
C GLU A 285 18.00 -26.85 -6.17
N GLY A 286 16.95 -26.38 -5.50
CA GLY A 286 16.44 -26.97 -4.26
C GLY A 286 14.93 -27.06 -4.37
N ALA A 287 14.42 -28.14 -4.94
CA ALA A 287 12.99 -28.43 -5.00
C ALA A 287 12.53 -28.89 -3.60
N VAL A 288 11.78 -28.04 -2.92
CA VAL A 288 11.08 -28.37 -1.67
C VAL A 288 9.76 -29.04 -2.05
N VAL A 289 9.61 -30.29 -1.60
CA VAL A 289 8.38 -31.08 -1.65
C VAL A 289 7.44 -30.51 -0.59
N PHE A 290 6.30 -29.96 -1.01
CA PHE A 290 5.21 -29.59 -0.12
C PHE A 290 4.39 -30.84 0.21
N GLU A 291 4.31 -31.15 1.50
CA GLU A 291 3.45 -32.19 2.07
C GLU A 291 2.12 -31.52 2.43
N GLU A 292 1.06 -31.94 1.74
CA GLU A 292 -0.31 -31.44 1.88
C GLU A 292 -0.95 -32.12 3.11
N SER A 293 -1.10 -31.38 4.21
CA SER A 293 -1.78 -31.85 5.42
C SER A 293 -3.23 -31.35 5.44
N GLU A 294 -4.17 -32.24 5.17
CA GLU A 294 -5.60 -32.04 5.38
C GLU A 294 -5.92 -32.22 6.88
N GLU A 295 -6.37 -31.16 7.55
CA GLU A 295 -7.07 -31.26 8.83
C GLU A 295 -8.53 -30.81 8.67
N GLU A 296 -9.43 -31.79 8.71
CA GLU A 296 -10.87 -31.59 8.86
C GLU A 296 -11.18 -31.23 10.33
N SER A 297 -11.74 -30.04 10.56
CA SER A 297 -12.37 -29.67 11.83
C SER A 297 -13.85 -29.40 11.61
N GLY A 298 -14.68 -30.35 12.05
CA GLY A 298 -16.12 -30.23 12.09
C GLY A 298 -16.61 -29.56 13.36
N VAL A 299 -17.23 -28.40 13.23
CA VAL A 299 -18.04 -27.77 14.29
C VAL A 299 -19.44 -27.54 13.75
N GLU A 300 -20.35 -28.46 14.08
CA GLU A 300 -21.79 -28.31 13.82
C GLU A 300 -22.40 -27.33 14.84
N GLY A 301 -22.59 -26.08 14.39
CA GLY A 301 -23.32 -25.05 15.13
C GLY A 301 -24.70 -24.80 14.52
N ASN A 302 -25.73 -25.05 15.31
CA ASN A 302 -27.16 -24.98 14.98
C ASN A 302 -27.60 -23.52 14.69
N ILE A 303 -27.99 -23.19 13.44
CA ILE A 303 -28.49 -21.85 13.08
C ILE A 303 -29.93 -21.95 12.58
N ASN A 304 -30.82 -21.33 13.37
CA ASN A 304 -32.25 -21.19 13.13
C ASN A 304 -32.48 -20.14 12.02
N GLU A 305 -32.78 -20.59 10.80
CA GLU A 305 -32.98 -19.74 9.62
C GLU A 305 -34.29 -18.93 9.68
N LYS A 306 -34.16 -17.60 9.71
CA LYS A 306 -35.22 -16.63 9.41
C LYS A 306 -35.05 -16.17 7.94
N PRO A 307 -36.13 -16.04 7.14
CA PRO A 307 -36.00 -15.87 5.70
C PRO A 307 -35.64 -14.42 5.30
N GLY A 308 -34.61 -14.29 4.46
CA GLY A 308 -34.57 -13.32 3.36
C GLY A 308 -34.16 -11.88 3.67
N GLN A 309 -33.05 -11.66 4.38
CA GLN A 309 -32.28 -10.43 4.22
C GLN A 309 -31.02 -10.73 3.41
N GLU A 310 -30.78 -9.96 2.36
CA GLU A 310 -29.50 -9.89 1.66
C GLU A 310 -28.43 -9.60 2.71
N ILE A 311 -27.61 -10.61 3.03
CA ILE A 311 -26.55 -10.49 4.02
C ILE A 311 -25.50 -9.60 3.38
N VAL A 312 -25.62 -8.29 3.60
CA VAL A 312 -24.50 -7.37 3.49
C VAL A 312 -23.53 -7.85 4.56
N LEU A 313 -22.50 -8.60 4.16
CA LEU A 313 -21.40 -8.92 5.07
C LEU A 313 -20.83 -7.58 5.53
N GLU A 314 -20.93 -7.30 6.83
CA GLU A 314 -20.26 -6.15 7.40
C GLU A 314 -18.76 -6.29 7.12
N PRO A 315 -18.08 -5.21 6.69
CA PRO A 315 -16.65 -5.25 6.44
C PRO A 315 -15.92 -5.71 7.71
N GLU A 316 -15.01 -6.68 7.59
CA GLU A 316 -14.23 -7.21 8.71
C GLU A 316 -13.34 -6.16 9.39
N PHE A 317 -13.07 -5.04 8.71
CA PHE A 317 -12.17 -4.00 9.20
C PHE A 317 -12.88 -2.67 9.39
N SER A 318 -12.57 -2.02 10.50
CA SER A 318 -13.06 -0.68 10.82
C SER A 318 -12.24 0.37 10.06
N THR A 319 -12.90 1.28 9.35
CA THR A 319 -12.26 2.44 8.72
C THR A 319 -12.15 3.65 9.65
N ASP A 320 -12.76 3.58 10.83
CA ASP A 320 -12.86 4.72 11.76
C ASP A 320 -12.08 4.48 13.06
N ARG A 321 -11.64 3.25 13.30
CA ARG A 321 -10.93 2.83 14.52
C ARG A 321 -9.73 1.96 14.17
N PRO A 322 -8.67 1.96 14.99
CA PRO A 322 -7.55 1.06 14.79
C PRO A 322 -8.00 -0.40 14.82
N ASN A 323 -7.43 -1.20 13.91
CA ASN A 323 -7.58 -2.65 13.87
C ASN A 323 -6.32 -3.29 14.43
N TYR A 324 -6.36 -4.57 14.81
CA TYR A 324 -5.17 -5.32 15.21
C TYR A 324 -4.70 -6.20 14.07
N MET A 325 -3.38 -6.27 13.88
CA MET A 325 -2.75 -7.11 12.86
C MET A 325 -1.70 -8.01 13.50
N THR A 326 -1.96 -9.31 13.52
CA THR A 326 -0.98 -10.30 13.98
C THR A 326 0.16 -10.44 12.99
N LEU A 327 1.40 -10.32 13.47
CA LEU A 327 2.63 -10.61 12.73
C LEU A 327 3.16 -11.99 13.12
N SER A 328 3.32 -12.86 12.12
CA SER A 328 3.64 -14.29 12.25
C SER A 328 5.14 -14.56 12.38
N GLY A 329 5.99 -13.54 12.34
CA GLY A 329 7.44 -13.72 12.30
C GLY A 329 8.24 -12.45 12.58
N THR A 330 9.56 -12.64 12.74
CA THR A 330 10.52 -11.55 13.03
C THR A 330 11.46 -11.26 11.86
N ASP A 331 11.34 -11.99 10.76
CA ASP A 331 12.09 -11.76 9.53
C ASP A 331 11.29 -10.92 8.52
N GLN A 332 12.02 -10.32 7.58
CA GLN A 332 11.45 -9.39 6.60
C GLN A 332 10.41 -10.05 5.69
N ASP A 333 10.62 -11.31 5.30
CA ASP A 333 9.76 -12.01 4.35
C ASP A 333 8.41 -12.37 5.01
N SER A 334 8.44 -12.83 6.26
CA SER A 334 7.24 -13.09 7.06
C SER A 334 6.41 -11.83 7.27
N VAL A 335 7.02 -10.74 7.73
CA VAL A 335 6.31 -9.45 7.95
C VAL A 335 5.71 -8.93 6.64
N LYS A 336 6.45 -9.03 5.53
CA LYS A 336 5.95 -8.62 4.22
C LYS A 336 4.77 -9.48 3.76
N SER A 337 4.84 -10.80 3.98
CA SER A 337 3.75 -11.73 3.68
C SER A 337 2.49 -11.40 4.47
N ASP A 338 2.62 -11.08 5.77
CA ASP A 338 1.49 -10.65 6.59
C ASP A 338 0.89 -9.33 6.07
N LEU A 339 1.71 -8.33 5.77
CA LEU A 339 1.22 -7.06 5.19
C LEU A 339 0.45 -7.28 3.87
N LEU A 340 0.95 -8.15 2.99
CA LEU A 340 0.27 -8.50 1.74
C LEU A 340 -1.04 -9.26 1.98
N LYS A 341 -1.08 -10.14 2.99
CA LYS A 341 -2.31 -10.84 3.41
C LYS A 341 -3.39 -9.83 3.79
N TYR A 342 -3.10 -8.88 4.68
CA TYR A 342 -4.10 -7.88 5.08
C TYR A 342 -4.50 -6.95 3.94
N ALA A 343 -3.56 -6.57 3.07
CA ALA A 343 -3.90 -5.80 1.89
C ALA A 343 -4.85 -6.53 0.94
N ASN A 344 -4.67 -7.84 0.73
CA ASN A 344 -5.57 -8.66 -0.06
C ASN A 344 -6.96 -8.79 0.60
N LEU A 345 -7.02 -8.94 1.93
CA LEU A 345 -8.30 -8.98 2.66
C LEU A 345 -9.09 -7.66 2.49
N LEU A 346 -8.42 -6.51 2.60
CA LEU A 346 -9.05 -5.20 2.34
C LEU A 346 -9.58 -5.09 0.90
N LYS A 347 -8.82 -5.61 -0.06
CA LYS A 347 -9.19 -5.61 -1.48
C LYS A 347 -10.41 -6.51 -1.73
N GLU A 348 -10.43 -7.71 -1.17
CA GLU A 348 -11.56 -8.63 -1.24
C GLU A 348 -12.82 -8.06 -0.58
N GLY A 349 -12.64 -7.30 0.51
CA GLY A 349 -13.71 -6.57 1.20
C GLY A 349 -14.18 -5.29 0.48
N GLY A 350 -13.55 -4.89 -0.63
CA GLY A 350 -13.88 -3.65 -1.35
C GLY A 350 -13.60 -2.38 -0.55
N ILE A 351 -12.66 -2.41 0.40
CA ILE A 351 -12.30 -1.26 1.22
C ILE A 351 -11.22 -0.44 0.48
N GLU A 352 -11.62 0.72 -0.03
CA GLU A 352 -10.74 1.63 -0.79
C GLU A 352 -10.03 2.66 0.09
N GLY A 353 -10.51 2.89 1.32
CA GLY A 353 -9.97 3.89 2.26
C GLY A 353 -8.72 3.41 3.01
N PRO A 354 -7.97 4.32 3.67
CA PRO A 354 -6.88 3.93 4.56
C PRO A 354 -7.46 3.18 5.77
N VAL A 355 -6.88 2.02 6.08
CA VAL A 355 -7.22 1.26 7.29
C VAL A 355 -6.01 1.22 8.21
N GLU A 356 -6.21 1.68 9.45
CA GLU A 356 -5.17 1.66 10.48
C GLU A 356 -5.08 0.29 11.14
N PHE A 357 -3.85 -0.20 11.30
CA PHE A 357 -3.51 -1.42 12.01
C PHE A 357 -2.45 -1.14 13.10
N ILE A 358 -2.72 -1.65 14.30
CA ILE A 358 -1.77 -1.78 15.40
C ILE A 358 -1.16 -3.18 15.29
N PRO A 359 0.14 -3.31 14.98
CA PRO A 359 0.77 -4.62 14.88
C PRO A 359 0.86 -5.29 16.26
N VAL A 360 0.51 -6.56 16.33
CA VAL A 360 0.61 -7.40 17.53
C VAL A 360 1.36 -8.69 17.21
N ASP A 361 2.00 -9.29 18.22
CA ASP A 361 2.65 -10.58 18.08
C ASP A 361 1.64 -11.75 18.20
N GLU A 362 2.14 -12.98 18.17
CA GLU A 362 1.33 -14.21 18.33
C GLU A 362 0.61 -14.31 19.70
N ASN A 363 1.05 -13.53 20.69
CA ASN A 363 0.45 -13.46 22.03
C ASN A 363 -0.56 -12.30 22.17
N ASN A 364 -0.85 -11.59 21.07
CA ASN A 364 -1.64 -10.35 21.04
C ASN A 364 -1.01 -9.19 21.83
N GLU A 365 0.31 -9.17 22.00
CA GLU A 365 1.03 -8.05 22.58
C GLU A 365 1.42 -7.04 21.50
N PRO A 366 1.19 -5.72 21.70
CA PRO A 366 1.61 -4.70 20.73
C PRO A 366 3.11 -4.76 20.43
N VAL A 367 3.45 -4.82 19.15
CA VAL A 367 4.85 -4.76 18.71
C VAL A 367 5.30 -3.31 18.78
N ILE A 368 6.47 -3.06 19.38
CA ILE A 368 7.06 -1.72 19.40
C ILE A 368 7.77 -1.38 18.09
N PHE A 369 7.81 -0.09 17.72
CA PHE A 369 8.35 0.37 16.45
C PHE A 369 9.80 -0.08 16.19
N ARG A 370 10.66 -0.08 17.22
CA ARG A 370 12.06 -0.51 17.06
C ARG A 370 12.20 -1.97 16.63
N ASN A 371 11.37 -2.85 17.21
CA ASN A 371 11.37 -4.27 16.87
C ASN A 371 10.84 -4.47 15.46
N PHE A 372 9.73 -3.80 15.12
CA PHE A 372 9.18 -3.80 13.77
C PHE A 372 10.18 -3.29 12.73
N ALA A 373 10.84 -2.15 12.99
CA ALA A 373 11.85 -1.58 12.10
C ALA A 373 13.02 -2.54 11.88
N GLY A 374 13.48 -3.24 12.91
CA GLY A 374 14.51 -4.27 12.79
C GLY A 374 14.06 -5.47 11.95
N SER A 375 12.88 -6.01 12.24
CA SER A 375 12.31 -7.17 11.53
C SER A 375 11.98 -6.87 10.07
N PHE A 376 11.45 -5.68 9.80
CA PHE A 376 11.12 -5.22 8.45
C PHE A 376 12.33 -4.60 7.72
N ASN A 377 13.53 -4.63 8.35
CA ASN A 377 14.80 -4.18 7.78
C ASN A 377 14.81 -2.69 7.38
N LEU A 378 14.13 -1.84 8.15
CA LEU A 378 14.19 -0.39 8.02
C LEU A 378 15.52 0.14 8.57
N ALA A 379 16.36 0.68 7.70
CA ALA A 379 17.73 1.08 8.06
C ALA A 379 17.83 2.54 8.54
N LEU A 380 16.92 2.97 9.42
CA LEU A 380 16.90 4.35 9.91
C LEU A 380 18.11 4.66 10.81
N PRO A 381 18.78 5.81 10.65
CA PRO A 381 19.93 6.18 11.47
C PRO A 381 19.51 6.47 12.91
N GLN A 382 20.45 6.29 13.84
CA GLN A 382 20.20 6.51 15.27
C GLN A 382 19.72 7.94 15.59
N SER A 383 20.13 8.95 14.81
CA SER A 383 19.69 10.34 14.94
C SER A 383 18.19 10.54 14.67
N ILE A 384 17.57 9.67 13.87
CA ILE A 384 16.12 9.64 13.64
C ILE A 384 15.47 8.74 14.70
N MET A 385 15.99 7.52 14.89
CA MET A 385 15.44 6.55 15.85
C MET A 385 15.41 7.02 17.31
N ALA A 386 16.29 7.96 17.68
CA ALA A 386 16.31 8.56 19.01
C ALA A 386 15.12 9.51 19.25
N GLU A 387 14.56 10.08 18.18
CA GLU A 387 13.45 11.05 18.20
C GLU A 387 12.07 10.40 17.99
N LEU A 388 12.04 9.09 17.72
CA LEU A 388 10.82 8.29 17.59
C LEU A 388 10.52 7.59 18.93
N THR A 389 9.23 7.46 19.26
CA THR A 389 8.76 6.63 20.39
C THR A 389 8.59 5.19 19.93
N ASP A 390 8.03 4.35 20.81
CA ASP A 390 7.80 2.94 20.54
C ASP A 390 6.40 2.69 19.93
N ASP A 391 5.50 3.67 20.02
CA ASP A 391 4.12 3.61 19.52
C ASP A 391 4.04 3.97 18.04
N PHE A 392 3.42 3.10 17.25
CA PHE A 392 3.21 3.32 15.82
C PHE A 392 2.02 2.51 15.30
N SER A 393 1.53 2.95 14.14
CA SER A 393 0.49 2.27 13.39
C SER A 393 0.91 2.10 11.94
N ILE A 394 0.38 1.06 11.31
CA ILE A 394 0.53 0.78 9.88
C ILE A 394 -0.78 1.08 9.19
N PHE A 395 -0.72 1.84 8.11
CA PHE A 395 -1.85 2.13 7.25
C PHE A 395 -1.73 1.29 5.98
N ILE A 396 -2.80 0.59 5.63
CA ILE A 396 -2.91 -0.14 4.37
C ILE A 396 -4.09 0.44 3.59
N GLN A 397 -3.85 0.73 2.31
CA GLN A 397 -4.88 1.19 1.38
C GLN A 397 -4.71 0.50 0.04
N ASN A 398 -5.80 0.16 -0.65
CA ASN A 398 -5.74 -0.31 -2.03
C ASN A 398 -6.15 0.80 -2.99
N VAL A 399 -5.20 1.26 -3.83
CA VAL A 399 -5.49 2.22 -4.90
C VAL A 399 -5.11 1.60 -6.23
N SER A 400 -6.08 1.50 -7.13
CA SER A 400 -5.90 0.92 -8.46
C SER A 400 -5.26 -0.48 -8.41
N GLU A 401 -5.80 -1.36 -7.56
CA GLU A 401 -5.36 -2.76 -7.39
C GLU A 401 -3.96 -2.93 -6.77
N LYS A 402 -3.31 -1.85 -6.33
CA LYS A 402 -1.99 -1.89 -5.70
C LYS A 402 -2.08 -1.52 -4.23
N PRO A 403 -1.45 -2.31 -3.34
CA PRO A 403 -1.37 -1.97 -1.94
C PRO A 403 -0.42 -0.79 -1.74
N ILE A 404 -0.92 0.23 -1.05
CA ILE A 404 -0.16 1.36 -0.53
C ILE A 404 0.05 1.10 0.94
N LEU A 405 1.30 1.26 1.38
CA LEU A 405 1.69 1.19 2.77
C LEU A 405 1.96 2.60 3.28
N GLY A 406 1.49 2.87 4.49
CA GLY A 406 1.85 4.05 5.26
C GLY A 406 2.24 3.67 6.68
N LEU A 407 3.04 4.52 7.30
CA LEU A 407 3.43 4.43 8.70
C LEU A 407 3.06 5.74 9.38
N ALA A 408 2.47 5.64 10.57
CA ALA A 408 2.34 6.78 11.49
C ALA A 408 3.06 6.41 12.78
N ILE A 409 4.14 7.13 13.08
CA ILE A 409 5.04 6.83 14.21
C ILE A 409 5.00 8.01 15.16
N GLU A 410 4.73 7.78 16.44
CA GLU A 410 4.77 8.86 17.41
C GLU A 410 6.21 9.37 17.65
N THR A 411 6.32 10.66 17.91
CA THR A 411 7.61 11.37 17.94
C THR A 411 7.80 12.14 19.24
N LYS A 412 9.06 12.34 19.61
CA LYS A 412 9.50 13.23 20.67
C LYS A 412 9.59 14.68 20.11
N PRO A 413 10.40 15.63 20.63
CA PRO A 413 10.29 17.02 20.21
C PRO A 413 10.59 17.22 18.71
N VAL A 414 9.61 17.80 18.01
CA VAL A 414 9.53 17.91 16.53
C VAL A 414 10.75 18.55 15.86
N ASN A 415 11.41 19.51 16.51
CA ASN A 415 12.48 20.30 15.88
C ASN A 415 13.75 19.48 15.56
N ALA A 416 14.12 18.56 16.44
CA ALA A 416 15.29 17.71 16.25
C ALA A 416 15.04 16.71 15.11
N LEU A 417 13.88 16.05 15.14
CA LEU A 417 13.47 15.10 14.10
C LEU A 417 13.44 15.74 12.71
N LYS A 418 12.86 16.94 12.58
CA LYS A 418 12.78 17.66 11.31
C LYS A 418 14.17 17.93 10.71
N SER A 419 15.11 18.35 11.53
CA SER A 419 16.49 18.63 11.09
C SER A 419 17.20 17.34 10.67
N SER A 420 17.02 16.26 11.45
CA SER A 420 17.56 14.93 11.14
C SER A 420 17.01 14.39 9.81
N LEU A 421 15.69 14.47 9.59
CA LEU A 421 15.04 14.02 8.35
C LEU A 421 15.54 14.79 7.12
N LEU A 422 15.62 16.13 7.19
CA LEU A 422 16.14 16.95 6.10
C LEU A 422 17.58 16.58 5.72
N SER A 423 18.43 16.28 6.71
CA SER A 423 19.81 15.85 6.45
C SER A 423 19.92 14.44 5.86
N ALA A 424 18.87 13.63 6.04
CA ALA A 424 18.78 12.23 5.67
C ALA A 424 18.10 11.96 4.32
N GLU A 425 17.49 12.98 3.69
CA GLU A 425 16.66 12.80 2.48
C GLU A 425 17.35 12.04 1.35
N LYS A 426 18.67 12.26 1.16
CA LYS A 426 19.46 11.57 0.13
C LYS A 426 19.48 10.04 0.26
N ASP A 427 19.37 9.53 1.49
CA ASP A 427 19.49 8.10 1.81
C ASP A 427 18.12 7.49 2.20
N LEU A 428 17.10 8.33 2.41
CA LEU A 428 15.81 7.92 2.96
C LEU A 428 15.09 6.87 2.09
N ILE A 429 15.20 6.97 0.77
CA ILE A 429 14.63 6.00 -0.18
C ILE A 429 15.25 4.61 0.01
N VAL A 430 16.55 4.55 0.29
CA VAL A 430 17.25 3.29 0.51
C VAL A 430 16.89 2.71 1.87
N TRP A 431 16.84 3.54 2.91
CA TRP A 431 16.54 3.08 4.27
C TRP A 431 15.10 2.61 4.45
N LEU A 432 14.18 3.18 3.68
CA LEU A 432 12.77 2.80 3.69
C LEU A 432 12.43 1.81 2.57
N SER A 433 13.40 1.27 1.83
CA SER A 433 13.10 0.41 0.67
C SER A 433 12.08 -0.72 0.93
N PRO A 434 12.03 -1.36 2.12
CA PRO A 434 11.05 -2.40 2.41
C PRO A 434 9.58 -1.91 2.34
N ILE A 435 9.29 -0.63 2.60
CA ILE A 435 7.91 -0.11 2.58
C ILE A 435 7.32 -0.08 1.16
N PHE A 436 8.16 -0.11 0.12
CA PHE A 436 7.71 -0.17 -1.28
C PHE A 436 7.28 -1.58 -1.71
N MET A 437 7.30 -2.55 -0.79
CA MET A 437 6.79 -3.91 -0.99
C MET A 437 7.45 -4.61 -2.19
N ASP A 438 6.69 -4.93 -3.24
CA ASP A 438 7.16 -5.59 -4.47
C ASP A 438 7.39 -4.62 -5.64
N ALA A 439 7.38 -3.30 -5.37
CA ALA A 439 7.62 -2.32 -6.42
C ALA A 439 9.06 -2.45 -6.95
N VAL A 440 9.18 -2.70 -8.25
CA VAL A 440 10.47 -2.70 -8.95
C VAL A 440 10.81 -1.27 -9.35
N TYR A 441 11.86 -0.71 -8.75
CA TYR A 441 12.34 0.65 -9.07
C TYR A 441 13.87 0.71 -9.01
N SER A 442 14.44 1.77 -9.60
CA SER A 442 15.86 2.08 -9.48
C SER A 442 16.01 3.36 -8.67
N ALA A 443 16.66 3.28 -7.51
CA ALA A 443 16.88 4.45 -6.66
C ALA A 443 17.80 5.46 -7.39
N PRO A 444 17.38 6.73 -7.53
CA PRO A 444 18.24 7.75 -8.11
C PRO A 444 19.40 8.07 -7.18
N SER A 445 20.56 8.38 -7.74
CA SER A 445 21.79 8.64 -6.96
C SER A 445 21.76 9.95 -6.15
N ASN A 446 20.84 10.86 -6.46
CA ASN A 446 20.69 12.14 -5.77
C ASN A 446 19.21 12.59 -5.79
N PRO A 447 18.35 12.00 -4.94
CA PRO A 447 16.94 12.38 -4.89
C PRO A 447 16.80 13.83 -4.40
N VAL A 448 15.96 14.61 -5.07
CA VAL A 448 15.66 16.00 -4.72
C VAL A 448 14.24 16.06 -4.19
N PHE A 449 14.10 16.18 -2.87
CA PHE A 449 12.79 16.28 -2.24
C PHE A 449 12.19 17.67 -2.41
N GLU A 450 10.94 17.71 -2.82
CA GLU A 450 10.12 18.91 -2.97
C GLU A 450 9.24 19.11 -1.74
N THR A 451 8.48 20.21 -1.69
CA THR A 451 7.55 20.50 -0.60
C THR A 451 6.18 20.84 -1.13
N ASN A 452 5.18 20.13 -0.61
CA ASN A 452 3.77 20.43 -0.80
C ASN A 452 3.16 20.84 0.55
N ILE A 453 2.06 21.59 0.51
CA ILE A 453 1.30 21.95 1.71
C ILE A 453 -0.11 21.38 1.56
N TYR A 454 -0.48 20.48 2.47
CA TYR A 454 -1.80 19.85 2.49
C TYR A 454 -2.47 20.09 3.84
N LYS A 455 -3.63 20.76 3.85
CA LYS A 455 -4.37 21.14 5.08
C LYS A 455 -3.46 21.75 6.17
N ASN A 456 -2.60 22.69 5.77
CA ASN A 456 -1.60 23.36 6.61
C ASN A 456 -0.48 22.45 7.18
N THR A 457 -0.37 21.22 6.69
CA THR A 457 0.74 20.30 6.98
C THR A 457 1.74 20.34 5.83
N LYS A 458 3.03 20.55 6.13
CA LYS A 458 4.10 20.49 5.13
C LYS A 458 4.46 19.03 4.84
N ILE A 459 4.30 18.61 3.60
CA ILE A 459 4.68 17.29 3.10
C ILE A 459 5.96 17.45 2.30
N ARG A 460 6.99 16.67 2.65
CA ARG A 460 8.21 16.51 1.85
C ARG A 460 8.03 15.27 1.00
N TYR A 461 8.26 15.38 -0.32
CA TYR A 461 8.01 14.27 -1.23
C TYR A 461 9.10 14.11 -2.27
N PHE A 462 9.26 12.89 -2.75
CA PHE A 462 10.11 12.54 -3.87
C PHE A 462 9.38 11.60 -4.83
N ASN A 463 9.34 11.95 -6.11
CA ASN A 463 8.72 11.10 -7.14
C ASN A 463 9.73 10.04 -7.62
N ILE A 464 9.54 8.78 -7.21
CA ILE A 464 10.42 7.66 -7.62
C ILE A 464 10.12 7.28 -9.08
N ILE A 465 8.84 7.17 -9.43
CA ILE A 465 8.38 6.91 -10.81
C ILE A 465 7.56 8.10 -11.29
N SER A 466 6.46 8.39 -10.59
CA SER A 466 5.58 9.54 -10.83
C SER A 466 4.72 9.79 -9.59
N ALA A 467 4.11 10.98 -9.52
CA ALA A 467 3.30 11.41 -8.37
C ALA A 467 2.10 10.49 -8.07
N GLU A 468 1.58 9.78 -9.08
CA GLU A 468 0.40 8.92 -8.97
C GLU A 468 0.74 7.44 -8.78
N VAL A 469 1.98 7.03 -9.10
CA VAL A 469 2.34 5.61 -9.17
C VAL A 469 3.20 5.20 -7.98
N LEU A 470 4.27 5.93 -7.71
CA LEU A 470 5.21 5.60 -6.65
C LEU A 470 6.01 6.83 -6.26
N THR A 471 5.82 7.24 -5.02
CA THR A 471 6.50 8.37 -4.39
C THR A 471 7.02 7.93 -3.03
N LEU A 472 7.89 8.73 -2.44
CA LEU A 472 8.18 8.66 -1.02
C LEU A 472 7.79 9.99 -0.42
N ASP A 473 6.72 9.98 0.37
CA ASP A 473 6.20 11.16 1.03
C ASP A 473 6.39 11.00 2.54
N TYR A 474 6.79 12.09 3.20
CA TYR A 474 6.75 12.16 4.65
C TYR A 474 6.28 13.52 5.15
N ALA A 475 5.64 13.52 6.32
CA ALA A 475 5.16 14.71 6.99
C ALA A 475 5.29 14.55 8.50
N ILE A 476 5.48 15.66 9.20
CA ILE A 476 5.33 15.68 10.66
C ILE A 476 4.00 16.35 10.96
N LEU A 477 3.07 15.58 11.50
CA LEU A 477 1.78 16.07 11.95
C LEU A 477 1.95 16.57 13.40
N GLU A 478 1.89 17.89 13.56
CA GLU A 478 1.91 18.54 14.87
C GLU A 478 0.49 18.47 15.48
N GLY A 479 0.41 18.05 16.74
CA GLY A 479 -0.85 17.81 17.47
C GLY A 479 -0.57 17.51 18.94
N LYS A 480 -1.48 16.79 19.62
CA LYS A 480 -1.26 16.35 21.01
C LYS A 480 -0.09 15.37 21.11
N THR A 481 -0.10 14.36 20.26
CA THR A 481 1.07 13.52 19.99
C THR A 481 1.55 13.88 18.59
N ALA A 482 2.78 14.36 18.49
CA ALA A 482 3.36 14.66 17.19
C ALA A 482 3.69 13.34 16.49
N LYS A 483 3.25 13.17 15.25
CA LYS A 483 3.44 11.93 14.48
C LYS A 483 4.28 12.18 13.23
N LEU A 484 5.23 11.30 12.95
CA LEU A 484 5.90 11.17 11.66
C LEU A 484 5.04 10.24 10.79
N ILE A 485 4.49 10.80 9.73
CA ILE A 485 3.73 10.05 8.73
C ILE A 485 4.63 9.82 7.52
N ILE A 486 4.69 8.58 7.03
CA ILE A 486 5.44 8.17 5.84
C ILE A 486 4.47 7.39 4.94
N SER A 487 4.49 7.61 3.62
CA SER A 487 3.72 6.82 2.67
C SER A 487 4.42 6.64 1.32
N THR A 488 3.99 5.64 0.56
CA THR A 488 4.52 5.30 -0.77
C THR A 488 3.78 5.95 -1.94
N THR A 489 2.76 6.76 -1.64
CA THR A 489 2.01 7.54 -2.64
C THR A 489 1.56 8.87 -2.05
N LYS A 490 1.39 9.87 -2.91
CA LYS A 490 0.81 11.17 -2.55
C LYS A 490 -0.59 11.03 -1.95
N SER A 491 -1.47 10.24 -2.59
CA SER A 491 -2.82 10.00 -2.09
C SER A 491 -2.80 9.28 -0.74
N GLY A 492 -1.89 8.32 -0.55
CA GLY A 492 -1.70 7.62 0.71
C GLY A 492 -1.41 8.56 1.87
N ILE A 493 -0.43 9.46 1.74
CA ILE A 493 -0.12 10.39 2.83
C ILE A 493 -1.24 11.40 3.09
N GLU A 494 -1.91 11.90 2.05
CA GLU A 494 -3.06 12.82 2.20
C GLU A 494 -4.22 12.13 2.93
N ASN A 495 -4.51 10.88 2.60
CA ASN A 495 -5.54 10.08 3.25
C ASN A 495 -5.21 9.76 4.72
N ILE A 496 -3.95 9.48 5.04
CA ILE A 496 -3.52 9.24 6.43
C ILE A 496 -3.60 10.54 7.25
N ILE A 497 -3.20 11.68 6.68
CA ILE A 497 -3.37 12.99 7.34
C ILE A 497 -4.85 13.28 7.61
N ASP A 498 -5.72 12.93 6.68
CA ASP A 498 -7.16 13.13 6.82
C ASP A 498 -7.77 12.24 7.90
N TYR A 499 -7.34 10.98 7.96
CA TYR A 499 -7.70 10.04 9.01
C TYR A 499 -7.24 10.56 10.39
N GLU A 500 -5.97 10.90 10.53
CA GLU A 500 -5.39 11.37 11.80
C GLU A 500 -6.03 12.66 12.31
N LYS A 501 -6.42 13.56 11.41
CA LYS A 501 -7.14 14.80 11.77
C LYS A 501 -8.64 14.60 12.04
N SER A 502 -9.24 13.51 11.57
CA SER A 502 -10.66 13.21 11.81
C SER A 502 -10.88 12.46 13.11
N GLN A 503 -9.85 11.79 13.64
CA GLN A 503 -9.93 11.09 14.91
C GLN A 503 -10.35 12.07 16.02
N PRO A 504 -11.46 11.79 16.73
CA PRO A 504 -11.91 12.65 17.81
C PRO A 504 -10.80 12.68 18.85
N ASP A 505 -10.45 13.89 19.25
CA ASP A 505 -9.44 14.15 20.25
C ASP A 505 -9.85 13.43 21.55
N ALA A 506 -9.31 12.24 21.81
CA ALA A 506 -9.79 11.31 22.85
C ALA A 506 -9.69 11.88 24.28
N THR A 507 -9.08 13.05 24.45
CA THR A 507 -8.94 13.76 25.72
C THR A 507 -9.82 14.99 25.86
N VAL A 508 -10.66 15.34 24.87
CA VAL A 508 -11.77 16.26 25.15
C VAL A 508 -12.79 15.44 25.93
N ASP A 509 -12.67 15.49 27.25
CA ASP A 509 -13.68 14.94 28.14
C ASP A 509 -15.02 15.56 27.69
N PRO A 510 -16.00 14.75 27.27
CA PRO A 510 -17.28 15.28 26.78
C PRO A 510 -17.97 16.17 27.81
N SER A 511 -17.56 16.12 29.09
CA SER A 511 -18.03 17.02 30.15
C SER A 511 -17.55 18.48 30.03
N GLU A 512 -16.46 18.80 29.31
CA GLU A 512 -15.99 20.20 29.15
C GLU A 512 -16.68 20.96 28.00
N SER A 513 -17.53 20.31 27.20
CA SER A 513 -18.22 20.95 26.05
C SER A 513 -19.64 21.47 26.34
N LEU A 514 -20.05 21.46 27.62
CA LEU A 514 -21.42 21.83 28.04
C LEU A 514 -21.54 23.21 28.71
N ASP A 515 -20.51 24.04 28.68
CA ASP A 515 -20.53 25.41 29.24
C ASP A 515 -20.81 26.52 28.21
#